data_AF-A0A9E0M1X9-F1
#
_entry.id   AF-A0A9E0M1X9-F1
#
_cell.length_a   1.000
_cell.length_b   1.000
_cell.length_c   1.000
_cell.angle_alpha   90.00
_cell.angle_beta   90.00
_cell.angle_gamma   90.00
#
_symmetry.space_group_name_H-M   'P 1'
#
loop_
_entity.id
_entity.type
_entity.pdbx_description
1 polymer ?
#
loop_
_entity_poly.entity_id
_entity_poly.type
_entity_poly.pdbx_seq_one_letter_code
_entity_poly.pdbx_strand_id
1 'polypeptide(L)'
;MSLPRLDRLTGNQRLALLAVVLGLGALVIGTPRSGKIVLDERELAAIVEGELDHVTPDELADWIVAGRQDFRLIDLRTAAEYAEYRIPQAENLAITALADADLARNEKIVLYSAEGIHSAQAWFLLKAKKFPAVYILLGGLKQWTEQVVFPESPAESAGPVERIAFAKAAERAKYFGGAPRAAAVAGALAPAPGASGDIGASAPGLPKVVPPPAPAPGGAAAKKKKEGC
;
A
#
# COMPACT_ATOMS: atom_id res chain seq x y z
N MET A 1 -29.92 29.37 45.41
CA MET A 1 -30.73 29.54 44.19
C MET A 1 -31.81 28.45 44.18
N SER A 2 -33.08 28.85 44.25
CA SER A 2 -34.22 27.91 44.25
C SER A 2 -34.51 27.47 42.82
N LEU A 3 -34.45 26.17 42.54
CA LEU A 3 -34.74 25.64 41.20
C LEU A 3 -36.25 25.72 40.91
N PRO A 4 -36.67 26.18 39.72
CA PRO A 4 -38.08 26.23 39.37
C PRO A 4 -38.68 24.82 39.33
N ARG A 5 -39.86 24.63 39.93
CA ARG A 5 -40.60 23.36 39.88
C ARG A 5 -41.00 23.09 38.43
N LEU A 6 -40.53 21.97 37.87
CA LEU A 6 -40.73 21.55 36.47
C LEU A 6 -42.21 21.48 36.04
N ASP A 7 -43.09 21.26 37.02
CA ASP A 7 -44.53 21.11 36.81
C ASP A 7 -45.24 22.41 36.43
N ARG A 8 -44.59 23.58 36.64
CA ARG A 8 -45.15 24.90 36.30
C ARG A 8 -44.69 25.46 34.94
N LEU A 9 -43.89 24.72 34.18
CA LEU A 9 -43.37 25.18 32.90
C LEU A 9 -44.35 24.91 31.75
N THR A 10 -44.53 25.90 30.88
CA THR A 10 -45.25 25.74 29.60
C THR A 10 -44.49 24.83 28.64
N GLY A 11 -45.16 24.26 27.64
CA GLY A 11 -44.54 23.33 26.69
C GLY A 11 -43.26 23.88 26.02
N ASN A 12 -43.30 25.16 25.61
CA ASN A 12 -42.15 25.82 24.99
C ASN A 12 -40.99 26.05 25.97
N GLN A 13 -41.29 26.31 27.25
CA GLN A 13 -40.26 26.46 28.28
C GLN A 13 -39.58 25.12 28.62
N ARG A 14 -40.32 24.00 28.57
CA ARG A 14 -39.74 22.66 28.71
C ARG A 14 -38.81 22.32 27.55
N LEU A 15 -39.21 22.65 26.32
CA LEU A 15 -38.36 22.49 25.13
C LEU A 15 -37.08 23.34 25.21
N ALA A 16 -37.17 24.58 25.68
CA ALA A 16 -36.01 25.45 25.88
C ALA A 16 -35.04 24.89 26.93
N LEU A 17 -35.56 24.37 28.05
CA LEU A 17 -34.76 23.73 29.09
C LEU A 17 -34.07 22.46 28.57
N LEU A 18 -34.79 21.64 27.79
CA LEU A 18 -34.22 20.45 27.15
C LEU A 18 -33.09 20.82 26.18
N ALA A 19 -33.28 21.85 25.35
CA ALA A 19 -32.26 22.32 24.42
C ALA A 19 -31.00 22.84 25.14
N VAL A 20 -31.16 23.55 26.25
CA VAL A 20 -30.03 24.00 27.09
C VAL A 20 -29.31 22.81 27.72
N VAL A 21 -30.04 21.83 28.25
CA VAL A 21 -29.44 20.60 28.82
C VAL A 21 -28.71 19.79 27.76
N LEU A 22 -29.28 19.63 26.57
CA LEU A 22 -28.63 18.94 25.44
C LEU A 22 -27.41 19.72 24.94
N GLY A 23 -27.49 21.06 24.85
CA GLY A 23 -26.36 21.91 24.47
C GLY A 23 -25.20 21.87 25.47
N LEU A 24 -25.51 21.91 26.76
CA LEU A 24 -24.52 21.73 27.83
C LEU A 24 -23.96 20.31 27.86
N GLY A 25 -24.80 19.29 27.61
CA GLY A 25 -24.37 17.91 27.46
C GLY A 25 -23.40 17.72 26.29
N ALA A 26 -23.65 18.36 25.15
CA ALA A 26 -22.76 18.33 23.99
C ALA A 26 -21.38 18.98 24.28
N LEU A 27 -21.34 20.04 25.10
CA LEU A 27 -20.08 20.65 25.56
C LEU A 27 -19.24 19.71 26.45
N VAL A 28 -19.89 18.88 27.28
CA VAL A 28 -19.22 17.91 28.16
C VAL A 28 -18.75 16.67 27.39
N ILE A 29 -19.51 16.23 26.38
CA ILE A 29 -19.14 15.10 25.52
C ILE A 29 -17.98 15.46 24.58
N GLY A 30 -17.79 16.76 24.30
CA GLY A 30 -16.73 17.26 23.44
C GLY A 30 -16.97 16.94 21.96
N THR A 31 -16.32 17.69 21.08
CA THR A 31 -16.33 17.36 19.65
C THR A 31 -15.41 16.15 19.40
N PRO A 32 -15.82 15.10 18.66
CA PRO A 32 -15.02 13.90 18.43
C PRO A 32 -13.83 14.12 17.45
N ARG A 33 -13.26 15.32 17.41
CA ARG A 33 -12.23 15.71 16.43
C ARG A 33 -10.80 15.30 16.82
N SER A 34 -10.64 14.59 17.94
CA SER A 34 -9.37 14.01 18.38
C SER A 34 -9.65 12.61 18.93
N GLY A 35 -9.62 11.61 18.05
CA GLY A 35 -9.66 10.22 18.47
C GLY A 35 -8.33 9.85 19.11
N LYS A 36 -8.35 9.30 20.33
CA LYS A 36 -7.17 8.66 20.91
C LYS A 36 -6.87 7.40 20.08
N ILE A 37 -5.69 7.34 19.49
CA ILE A 37 -5.19 6.12 18.83
C ILE A 37 -4.64 5.21 19.93
N VAL A 38 -5.32 4.09 20.18
CA VAL A 38 -4.83 3.06 21.10
C VAL A 38 -4.12 2.00 20.27
N LEU A 39 -2.81 1.88 20.45
CA LEU A 39 -1.96 0.95 19.73
C LEU A 39 -1.40 -0.07 20.72
N ASP A 40 -1.41 -1.34 20.36
CA ASP A 40 -0.77 -2.37 21.18
C ASP A 40 0.71 -2.42 20.79
N GLU A 41 1.56 -1.87 21.65
CA GLU A 41 3.00 -1.81 21.43
C GLU A 41 3.64 -3.21 21.33
N ARG A 42 3.11 -4.19 22.09
CA ARG A 42 3.64 -5.56 22.09
C ARG A 42 3.29 -6.28 20.80
N GLU A 43 2.07 -6.07 20.31
CA GLU A 43 1.63 -6.60 19.02
C GLU A 43 2.51 -6.06 17.89
N LEU A 44 2.74 -4.73 17.87
CA LEU A 44 3.59 -4.13 16.84
C LEU A 44 5.04 -4.60 16.93
N ALA A 45 5.62 -4.66 18.13
CA ALA A 45 6.97 -5.15 18.32
C ALA A 45 7.11 -6.59 17.79
N ALA A 46 6.13 -7.46 18.09
CA ALA A 46 6.12 -8.84 17.60
C ALA A 46 6.01 -8.92 16.06
N ILE A 47 5.22 -8.04 15.43
CA ILE A 47 5.11 -7.98 13.96
C ILE A 47 6.44 -7.57 13.32
N VAL A 48 7.09 -6.55 13.88
CA VAL A 48 8.36 -6.03 13.36
C VAL A 48 9.49 -7.05 13.57
N GLU A 49 9.60 -7.63 14.76
CA GLU A 49 10.62 -8.63 15.07
C GLU A 49 10.41 -9.93 14.27
N GLY A 50 9.15 -10.27 13.99
CA GLY A 50 8.82 -11.39 13.12
C GLY A 50 8.92 -11.11 11.63
N GLU A 51 9.30 -9.89 11.21
CA GLU A 51 9.35 -9.47 9.80
C GLU A 51 8.00 -9.68 9.05
N LEU A 52 6.89 -9.62 9.78
CA LEU A 52 5.54 -9.87 9.26
C LEU A 52 4.86 -8.61 8.71
N ASP A 53 5.57 -7.49 8.68
CA ASP A 53 5.09 -6.19 8.21
C ASP A 53 5.27 -5.99 6.71
N HIS A 54 6.01 -6.86 6.02
CA HIS A 54 6.35 -6.68 4.61
C HIS A 54 6.11 -7.92 3.74
N VAL A 55 6.11 -7.67 2.44
CA VAL A 55 6.11 -8.66 1.37
C VAL A 55 7.36 -8.42 0.53
N THR A 56 8.09 -9.48 0.18
CA THR A 56 9.28 -9.36 -0.66
C THR A 56 8.90 -9.12 -2.14
N PRO A 57 9.78 -8.52 -2.95
CA PRO A 57 9.52 -8.35 -4.38
C PRO A 57 9.25 -9.66 -5.12
N ASP A 58 9.95 -10.73 -4.77
CA ASP A 58 9.76 -12.05 -5.37
C ASP A 58 8.38 -12.64 -5.06
N GLU A 59 7.93 -12.55 -3.80
CA GLU A 59 6.60 -13.00 -3.41
C GLU A 59 5.51 -12.21 -4.13
N LEU A 60 5.62 -10.88 -4.17
CA LEU A 60 4.65 -10.04 -4.89
C LEU A 60 4.65 -10.36 -6.39
N ALA A 61 5.81 -10.57 -6.99
CA ALA A 61 5.92 -10.96 -8.39
C ALA A 61 5.23 -12.29 -8.67
N ASP A 62 5.44 -13.30 -7.81
CA ASP A 62 4.76 -14.59 -7.91
C ASP A 62 3.23 -14.45 -7.78
N TRP A 63 2.74 -13.56 -6.91
CA TRP A 63 1.30 -13.30 -6.76
C TRP A 63 0.70 -12.68 -8.03
N ILE A 64 1.38 -11.71 -8.62
CA ILE A 64 0.93 -11.04 -9.85
C ILE A 64 0.94 -12.00 -11.03
N VAL A 65 1.99 -12.81 -11.18
CA VAL A 65 2.09 -13.83 -12.24
C VAL A 65 1.01 -14.90 -12.09
N ALA A 66 0.69 -15.29 -10.84
CA ALA A 66 -0.41 -16.21 -10.54
C ALA A 66 -1.80 -15.60 -10.73
N GLY A 67 -1.91 -14.30 -11.04
CA GLY A 67 -3.19 -13.61 -11.24
C GLY A 67 -4.04 -13.50 -9.97
N ARG A 68 -3.40 -13.47 -8.80
CA ARG A 68 -4.09 -13.32 -7.51
C ARG A 68 -4.83 -11.98 -7.45
N GLN A 69 -6.02 -12.00 -6.84
CA GLN A 69 -6.88 -10.81 -6.64
C GLN A 69 -7.31 -10.65 -5.18
N ASP A 70 -6.70 -11.40 -4.26
CA ASP A 70 -6.98 -11.36 -2.83
C ASP A 70 -6.18 -10.30 -2.08
N PHE A 71 -5.60 -9.33 -2.82
CA PHE A 71 -4.88 -8.19 -2.29
C PHE A 71 -5.05 -6.96 -3.18
N ARG A 72 -4.89 -5.78 -2.59
CA ARG A 72 -4.76 -4.50 -3.28
C ARG A 72 -3.34 -4.00 -3.17
N LEU A 73 -2.77 -3.58 -4.29
CA LEU A 73 -1.44 -3.00 -4.36
C LEU A 73 -1.58 -1.49 -4.50
N ILE A 74 -1.06 -0.73 -3.54
CA ILE A 74 -1.24 0.72 -3.47
C ILE A 74 0.11 1.42 -3.61
N ASP A 75 0.23 2.26 -4.64
CA ASP A 75 1.36 3.15 -4.86
C ASP A 75 1.12 4.50 -4.18
N LEU A 76 1.95 4.80 -3.18
CA LEU A 76 1.86 6.01 -2.37
C LEU A 76 2.56 7.24 -2.99
N ARG A 77 3.23 7.07 -4.13
CA ARG A 77 3.92 8.16 -4.84
C ARG A 77 2.94 9.12 -5.49
N THR A 78 3.48 10.20 -6.05
CA THR A 78 2.68 11.15 -6.82
C THR A 78 2.12 10.50 -8.10
N ALA A 79 1.03 11.06 -8.62
CA ALA A 79 0.43 10.61 -9.87
C ALA A 79 1.41 10.70 -11.07
N ALA A 80 2.34 11.67 -11.04
CA ALA A 80 3.36 11.83 -12.07
C ALA A 80 4.37 10.66 -12.05
N GLU A 81 4.91 10.33 -10.87
CA GLU A 81 5.83 9.20 -10.70
C GLU A 81 5.16 7.86 -11.03
N TYR A 82 3.89 7.71 -10.69
CA TYR A 82 3.08 6.54 -11.02
C TYR A 82 2.83 6.39 -12.53
N ALA A 83 2.65 7.51 -13.24
CA ALA A 83 2.47 7.52 -14.69
C ALA A 83 3.76 7.21 -15.46
N GLU A 84 4.93 7.56 -14.90
CA GLU A 84 6.22 7.24 -15.48
C GLU A 84 6.48 5.73 -15.47
N TYR A 85 6.30 5.09 -14.31
CA TYR A 85 6.36 3.65 -14.15
C TYR A 85 5.62 3.23 -12.89
N ARG A 86 4.99 2.07 -12.91
CA ARG A 86 4.28 1.47 -11.78
C ARG A 86 4.39 -0.04 -11.82
N ILE A 87 4.24 -0.67 -10.67
CA ILE A 87 4.08 -2.12 -10.60
C ILE A 87 2.71 -2.47 -11.24
N PRO A 88 2.61 -3.55 -12.05
CA PRO A 88 1.32 -3.95 -12.60
C PRO A 88 0.28 -4.17 -11.50
N GLN A 89 -0.99 -3.89 -11.81
CA GLN A 89 -2.13 -3.97 -10.89
C GLN A 89 -2.12 -2.94 -9.73
N ALA A 90 -1.08 -2.11 -9.59
CA ALA A 90 -1.05 -1.07 -8.57
C ALA A 90 -2.11 0.01 -8.83
N GLU A 91 -2.75 0.50 -7.78
CA GLU A 91 -3.60 1.69 -7.77
C GLU A 91 -2.81 2.87 -7.18
N ASN A 92 -2.93 4.07 -7.74
CA ASN A 92 -2.28 5.25 -7.15
C ASN A 92 -3.15 5.85 -6.06
N LEU A 93 -2.60 5.97 -4.86
CA LEU A 93 -3.20 6.68 -3.74
C LEU A 93 -2.08 7.38 -2.98
N ALA A 94 -1.83 8.64 -3.29
CA ALA A 94 -0.79 9.42 -2.64
C ALA A 94 -0.95 9.38 -1.11
N ILE A 95 0.18 9.35 -0.38
CA ILE A 95 0.17 9.24 1.09
C ILE A 95 -0.72 10.29 1.78
N THR A 96 -0.83 11.49 1.21
CA THR A 96 -1.69 12.57 1.72
C THR A 96 -3.18 12.27 1.63
N ALA A 97 -3.60 11.45 0.65
CA ALA A 97 -4.98 11.03 0.46
C ALA A 97 -5.32 9.74 1.24
N LEU A 98 -4.33 9.04 1.77
CA LEU A 98 -4.51 7.78 2.51
C LEU A 98 -5.43 7.93 3.73
N ALA A 99 -5.45 9.12 4.34
CA ALA A 99 -6.28 9.38 5.51
C ALA A 99 -7.79 9.29 5.20
N ASP A 100 -8.19 9.68 3.99
CA ASP A 100 -9.59 9.78 3.57
C ASP A 100 -9.98 8.71 2.55
N ALA A 101 -9.06 7.79 2.24
CA ALA A 101 -9.26 6.74 1.27
C ALA A 101 -10.31 5.72 1.71
N ASP A 102 -11.13 5.28 0.75
CA ASP A 102 -12.11 4.21 0.94
C ASP A 102 -11.40 2.84 0.85
N LEU A 103 -10.79 2.45 1.97
CA LEU A 103 -10.12 1.17 2.14
C LEU A 103 -10.94 0.29 3.08
N ALA A 104 -11.37 -0.89 2.60
CA ALA A 104 -12.13 -1.81 3.42
C ALA A 104 -11.21 -2.51 4.44
N ARG A 105 -11.72 -2.73 5.65
CA ARG A 105 -10.93 -3.31 6.75
C ARG A 105 -10.59 -4.79 6.57
N ASN A 106 -11.32 -5.49 5.71
CA ASN A 106 -11.15 -6.91 5.43
C ASN A 106 -10.28 -7.19 4.20
N GLU A 107 -9.72 -6.17 3.56
CA GLU A 107 -8.83 -6.31 2.41
C GLU A 107 -7.38 -6.53 2.87
N LYS A 108 -6.64 -7.36 2.14
CA LYS A 108 -5.18 -7.41 2.22
C LYS A 108 -4.61 -6.24 1.43
N ILE A 109 -3.87 -5.36 2.08
CA ILE A 109 -3.33 -4.14 1.46
C ILE A 109 -1.80 -4.24 1.46
N VAL A 110 -1.19 -4.10 0.28
CA VAL A 110 0.26 -3.98 0.12
C VAL A 110 0.58 -2.56 -0.33
N LEU A 111 1.32 -1.84 0.51
CA LEU A 111 1.72 -0.46 0.27
C LEU A 111 3.14 -0.42 -0.30
N TYR A 112 3.39 0.44 -1.29
CA TYR A 112 4.76 0.75 -1.69
C TYR A 112 4.92 2.24 -2.01
N SER A 113 6.16 2.70 -1.91
CA SER A 113 6.58 4.01 -2.40
C SER A 113 7.84 3.85 -3.25
N ALA A 114 8.57 4.94 -3.54
CA ALA A 114 9.85 4.83 -4.25
C ALA A 114 10.82 3.90 -3.51
N GLU A 115 10.85 4.01 -2.18
CA GLU A 115 11.65 3.20 -1.25
C GLU A 115 10.79 2.72 -0.06
N GLY A 116 11.40 2.15 0.98
CA GLY A 116 10.67 1.58 2.12
C GLY A 116 10.11 2.61 3.13
N ILE A 117 10.66 3.82 3.21
CA ILE A 117 10.40 4.76 4.32
C ILE A 117 8.95 5.25 4.34
N HIS A 118 8.45 5.81 3.22
CA HIS A 118 7.08 6.35 3.20
C HIS A 118 6.02 5.25 3.29
N SER A 119 6.30 4.06 2.75
CA SER A 119 5.42 2.90 2.93
C SER A 119 5.35 2.43 4.39
N ALA A 120 6.47 2.43 5.12
CA ALA A 120 6.47 2.10 6.55
C ALA A 120 5.68 3.13 7.39
N GLN A 121 5.81 4.42 7.07
CA GLN A 121 5.00 5.47 7.70
C GLN A 121 3.50 5.28 7.42
N ALA A 122 3.13 5.00 6.18
CA ALA A 122 1.74 4.72 5.79
C ALA A 122 1.19 3.45 6.44
N TRP A 123 2.00 2.39 6.55
CA TRP A 123 1.66 1.18 7.27
C TRP A 123 1.33 1.46 8.73
N PHE A 124 2.15 2.26 9.40
CA PHE A 124 1.89 2.66 10.79
C PHE A 124 0.56 3.42 10.93
N LEU A 125 0.26 4.34 9.99
CA LEU A 125 -1.02 5.07 9.97
C LEU A 125 -2.23 4.12 9.82
N LEU A 126 -2.14 3.10 8.97
CA LEU A 126 -3.22 2.14 8.80
C LEU A 126 -3.33 1.17 9.99
N LYS A 127 -2.21 0.72 10.58
CA LYS A 127 -2.23 -0.07 11.82
C LYS A 127 -2.85 0.71 12.98
N ALA A 128 -2.53 1.99 13.13
CA ALA A 128 -3.16 2.91 14.07
C ALA A 128 -4.69 3.02 13.85
N LYS A 129 -5.14 2.95 12.60
CA LYS A 129 -6.56 2.90 12.20
C LYS A 129 -7.21 1.51 12.28
N LYS A 130 -6.50 0.53 12.86
CA LYS A 130 -6.95 -0.85 13.06
C LYS A 130 -7.23 -1.60 11.76
N PHE A 131 -6.44 -1.34 10.72
CA PHE A 131 -6.41 -2.23 9.55
C PHE A 131 -5.60 -3.48 9.89
N PRO A 132 -6.19 -4.68 9.82
CA PRO A 132 -5.54 -5.91 10.27
C PRO A 132 -4.45 -6.37 9.28
N ALA A 133 -4.75 -6.39 7.98
CA ALA A 133 -3.93 -7.00 6.94
C ALA A 133 -3.25 -5.93 6.05
N VAL A 134 -2.32 -5.17 6.62
CA VAL A 134 -1.52 -4.18 5.90
C VAL A 134 -0.06 -4.60 5.92
N TYR A 135 0.56 -4.54 4.75
CA TYR A 135 1.95 -4.89 4.51
C TYR A 135 2.63 -3.81 3.67
N ILE A 136 3.94 -3.74 3.72
CA ILE A 136 4.76 -2.90 2.82
C ILE A 136 5.52 -3.76 1.82
N LEU A 137 5.80 -3.24 0.63
CA LEU A 137 6.76 -3.85 -0.27
C LEU A 137 8.17 -3.57 0.24
N LEU A 138 8.93 -4.62 0.54
CA LEU A 138 10.29 -4.49 1.04
C LEU A 138 11.16 -3.73 0.03
N GLY A 139 11.80 -2.65 0.50
CA GLY A 139 12.65 -1.77 -0.30
C GLY A 139 11.92 -0.96 -1.39
N GLY A 140 10.59 -1.02 -1.43
CA GLY A 140 9.75 -0.26 -2.36
C GLY A 140 10.03 -0.54 -3.83
N LEU A 141 9.73 0.45 -4.68
CA LEU A 141 9.88 0.33 -6.12
C LEU A 141 11.33 0.16 -6.57
N LYS A 142 12.28 0.73 -5.83
CA LYS A 142 13.73 0.57 -6.09
C LYS A 142 14.12 -0.90 -6.04
N GLN A 143 13.83 -1.59 -4.93
CA GLN A 143 14.17 -3.00 -4.79
C GLN A 143 13.37 -3.89 -5.74
N TRP A 144 12.09 -3.57 -6.01
CA TRP A 144 11.32 -4.23 -7.08
C TRP A 144 12.03 -4.15 -8.43
N THR A 145 12.50 -2.97 -8.79
CA THR A 145 13.17 -2.75 -10.07
C THR A 145 14.48 -3.53 -10.14
N GLU A 146 15.26 -3.54 -9.07
CA GLU A 146 16.55 -4.23 -8.99
C GLU A 146 16.44 -5.76 -8.94
N GLN A 147 15.38 -6.31 -8.35
CA GLN A 147 15.23 -7.77 -8.16
C GLN A 147 14.30 -8.44 -9.17
N VAL A 148 13.24 -7.76 -9.59
CA VAL A 148 12.20 -8.34 -10.44
C VAL A 148 12.35 -7.88 -11.89
N VAL A 149 12.57 -6.58 -12.12
CA VAL A 149 12.64 -6.02 -13.47
C VAL A 149 14.04 -6.23 -14.07
N PHE A 150 15.09 -5.97 -13.29
CA PHE A 150 16.47 -6.06 -13.74
C PHE A 150 17.33 -6.91 -12.78
N PRO A 151 17.02 -8.21 -12.61
CA PRO A 151 17.75 -9.08 -11.70
C PRO A 151 19.24 -9.14 -12.08
N GLU A 152 20.10 -9.13 -11.07
CA GLU A 152 21.54 -9.23 -11.25
C GLU A 152 21.96 -10.67 -11.51
N SER A 153 22.82 -10.86 -12.52
CA SER A 153 23.44 -12.15 -12.79
C SER A 153 24.34 -12.54 -11.61
N PRO A 154 24.29 -13.81 -11.15
CA PRO A 154 25.13 -14.25 -10.06
C PRO A 154 26.61 -14.24 -10.50
N ALA A 155 27.53 -14.13 -9.53
CA ALA A 155 28.96 -14.23 -9.80
C ALA A 155 29.31 -15.56 -10.47
N GLU A 156 30.41 -15.62 -11.23
CA GLU A 156 30.84 -16.87 -11.89
C GLU A 156 31.04 -18.02 -10.88
N SER A 157 31.50 -17.69 -9.68
CA SER A 157 31.71 -18.60 -8.54
C SER A 157 30.43 -19.02 -7.81
N ALA A 158 29.26 -18.51 -8.20
CA ALA A 158 27.99 -18.76 -7.51
C ALA A 158 27.63 -20.25 -7.42
N GLY A 159 26.95 -20.66 -6.34
CA GLY A 159 26.49 -22.04 -6.21
C GLY A 159 25.36 -22.39 -7.20
N PRO A 160 25.05 -23.69 -7.41
CA PRO A 160 23.91 -24.11 -8.24
C PRO A 160 22.58 -23.51 -7.79
N VAL A 161 22.37 -23.31 -6.49
CA VAL A 161 21.13 -22.74 -5.92
C VAL A 161 20.92 -21.30 -6.38
N GLU A 162 21.95 -20.46 -6.30
CA GLU A 162 21.90 -19.06 -6.75
C GLU A 162 21.62 -18.96 -8.25
N ARG A 163 22.23 -19.84 -9.06
CA ARG A 163 21.97 -19.88 -10.51
C ARG A 163 20.52 -20.28 -10.84
N ILE A 164 19.94 -21.22 -10.09
CA ILE A 164 18.53 -21.60 -10.25
C ILE A 164 17.61 -20.45 -9.83
N ALA A 165 17.90 -19.79 -8.71
CA ALA A 165 17.14 -18.63 -8.25
C ALA A 165 17.18 -17.49 -9.28
N PHE A 166 18.36 -17.20 -9.81
CA PHE A 166 18.52 -16.23 -10.90
C PHE A 166 17.76 -16.62 -12.16
N ALA A 167 17.81 -17.89 -12.59
CA ALA A 167 17.06 -18.34 -13.76
C ALA A 167 15.55 -18.11 -13.60
N LYS A 168 15.00 -18.36 -12.40
CA LYS A 168 13.60 -18.04 -12.10
C LYS A 168 13.32 -16.54 -12.15
N ALA A 169 14.18 -15.73 -11.52
CA ALA A 169 14.06 -14.27 -11.55
C ALA A 169 14.13 -13.72 -12.98
N ALA A 170 15.01 -14.26 -13.83
CA ALA A 170 15.14 -13.90 -15.23
C ALA A 170 13.89 -14.21 -16.06
N GLU A 171 13.22 -15.35 -15.80
CA GLU A 171 11.93 -15.64 -16.44
C GLU A 171 10.83 -14.68 -15.98
N ARG A 172 10.77 -14.35 -14.68
CA ARG A 172 9.84 -13.33 -14.17
C ARG A 172 10.10 -11.95 -14.77
N ALA A 173 11.36 -11.55 -14.92
CA ALA A 173 11.71 -10.26 -15.50
C ALA A 173 11.09 -10.04 -16.88
N LYS A 174 11.07 -11.08 -17.72
CA LYS A 174 10.41 -11.04 -19.04
C LYS A 174 8.91 -10.75 -18.93
N TYR A 175 8.23 -11.33 -17.95
CA TYR A 175 6.80 -11.08 -17.70
C TYR A 175 6.53 -9.60 -17.37
N PHE A 176 7.45 -8.95 -16.66
CA PHE A 176 7.36 -7.54 -16.29
C PHE A 176 8.00 -6.59 -17.32
N GLY A 177 8.42 -7.09 -18.48
CA GLY A 177 9.03 -6.30 -19.56
C GLY A 177 10.48 -5.87 -19.30
N GLY A 178 11.13 -6.46 -18.28
CA GLY A 178 12.52 -6.23 -17.93
C GLY A 178 13.47 -7.31 -18.49
N ALA A 179 14.75 -7.19 -18.12
CA ALA A 179 15.80 -8.10 -18.54
C ALA A 179 16.91 -8.21 -17.49
N PRO A 180 17.56 -9.37 -17.34
CA PRO A 180 18.69 -9.50 -16.42
C PRO A 180 19.85 -8.56 -16.76
N ARG A 181 20.51 -8.04 -15.72
CA ARG A 181 21.73 -7.24 -15.84
C ARG A 181 22.95 -8.07 -15.47
N ALA A 182 24.10 -7.75 -16.07
CA ALA A 182 25.37 -8.33 -15.67
C ALA A 182 25.71 -7.94 -14.22
N ALA A 183 26.43 -8.82 -13.51
CA ALA A 183 26.98 -8.48 -12.21
C ALA A 183 27.88 -7.24 -12.34
N ALA A 184 27.70 -6.25 -11.46
CA ALA A 184 28.66 -5.17 -11.38
C ALA A 184 29.99 -5.76 -10.88
N VAL A 185 31.05 -5.63 -11.68
CA VAL A 185 32.38 -6.12 -11.30
C VAL A 185 32.81 -5.35 -10.05
N ALA A 186 32.83 -6.02 -8.90
CA ALA A 186 33.28 -5.45 -7.63
C ALA A 186 34.78 -5.12 -7.75
N GLY A 187 35.08 -3.90 -8.20
CA GLY A 187 36.45 -3.47 -8.51
C GLY A 187 36.56 -2.11 -9.21
N ALA A 188 35.47 -1.54 -9.73
CA ALA A 188 35.49 -0.15 -10.17
C ALA A 188 35.43 0.77 -8.94
N LEU A 189 36.61 1.16 -8.46
CA LEU A 189 36.83 2.24 -7.50
C LEU A 189 35.89 3.41 -7.81
N ALA A 190 35.10 3.83 -6.83
CA ALA A 190 34.37 5.10 -6.91
C ALA A 190 35.36 6.21 -7.30
N PRO A 191 35.10 7.03 -8.35
CA PRO A 191 35.93 8.18 -8.60
C PRO A 191 35.74 9.16 -7.43
N ALA A 192 36.86 9.65 -6.90
CA ALA A 192 36.89 10.66 -5.84
C ALA A 192 36.04 11.90 -6.22
N PRO A 193 35.44 12.60 -5.24
CA PRO A 193 34.63 13.78 -5.53
C PRO A 193 35.56 14.93 -5.93
N GLY A 194 35.65 15.21 -7.23
CA GLY A 194 36.51 16.28 -7.72
C GLY A 194 36.72 16.31 -9.22
N ALA A 195 35.64 16.40 -10.00
CA ALA A 195 35.70 16.99 -11.34
C ALA A 195 34.28 17.36 -11.78
N SER A 196 33.98 18.65 -11.80
CA SER A 196 32.82 19.21 -12.47
C SER A 196 32.92 18.87 -13.96
N GLY A 197 32.05 17.97 -14.41
CA GLY A 197 31.90 17.62 -15.81
C GLY A 197 30.47 17.15 -16.03
N ASP A 198 29.70 17.95 -16.74
CA ASP A 198 28.38 17.60 -17.24
C ASP A 198 28.46 16.30 -18.04
N ILE A 199 27.87 15.24 -17.50
CA ILE A 199 27.50 14.04 -18.26
C ILE A 199 26.11 13.64 -17.81
N GLY A 200 25.13 14.08 -18.62
CA GLY A 200 23.77 13.54 -18.58
C GLY A 200 23.82 12.04 -18.86
N ALA A 201 23.81 11.25 -17.80
CA ALA A 201 23.58 9.83 -17.86
C ALA A 201 22.07 9.60 -18.00
N SER A 202 21.59 9.47 -19.24
CA SER A 202 20.26 8.91 -19.48
C SER A 202 20.25 7.45 -19.03
N ALA A 203 19.60 7.20 -17.89
CA ALA A 203 19.18 5.86 -17.51
C ALA A 203 18.29 5.27 -18.63
N PRO A 204 18.39 3.96 -18.93
CA PRO A 204 17.42 3.30 -19.80
C PRO A 204 16.02 3.50 -19.19
N GLY A 205 15.12 4.13 -19.96
CA GLY A 205 13.76 4.42 -19.50
C GLY A 205 13.04 3.13 -19.14
N LEU A 206 12.35 3.15 -18.00
CA LEU A 206 11.53 2.03 -17.54
C LEU A 206 10.50 1.65 -18.61
N PRO A 207 10.28 0.34 -18.85
CA PRO A 207 9.35 -0.11 -19.87
C PRO A 207 7.91 0.33 -19.54
N LYS A 208 7.22 0.89 -20.54
CA LYS A 208 5.80 1.26 -20.41
C LYS A 208 4.95 -0.01 -20.39
N VAL A 209 4.36 -0.34 -19.23
CA VAL A 209 3.49 -1.51 -19.07
C VAL A 209 2.11 -1.22 -19.65
N VAL A 210 1.71 -1.98 -20.67
CA VAL A 210 0.34 -2.04 -21.18
C VAL A 210 -0.44 -3.06 -20.31
N PRO A 211 -1.57 -2.68 -19.68
CA PRO A 211 -2.35 -3.62 -18.88
C PRO A 211 -3.01 -4.71 -19.76
N PRO A 212 -3.17 -5.95 -19.26
CA PRO A 212 -3.94 -6.97 -19.95
C PRO A 212 -5.42 -6.56 -20.07
N PRO A 213 -6.15 -7.02 -21.11
CA PRO A 213 -7.55 -6.68 -21.30
C PRO A 213 -8.39 -7.18 -20.11
N ALA A 214 -9.26 -6.31 -19.59
CA ALA A 214 -10.19 -6.64 -18.52
C ALA A 214 -11.08 -7.84 -18.92
N PRO A 215 -11.41 -8.75 -18.00
CA PRO A 215 -12.37 -9.80 -18.28
C PRO A 215 -13.73 -9.18 -18.61
N ALA A 216 -14.34 -9.64 -19.70
CA ALA A 216 -15.67 -9.21 -20.13
C ALA A 216 -16.70 -9.41 -19.00
N PRO A 217 -17.70 -8.52 -18.85
CA PRO A 217 -18.75 -8.71 -17.86
C PRO A 217 -19.47 -10.04 -18.14
N GLY A 218 -19.38 -10.95 -17.17
CA GLY A 218 -20.06 -12.24 -17.22
C GLY A 218 -21.55 -12.06 -17.50
N GLY A 219 -22.03 -12.80 -18.51
CA GLY A 219 -23.42 -12.79 -18.93
C GLY A 219 -24.37 -13.07 -17.77
N ALA A 220 -25.44 -12.28 -17.72
CA ALA A 220 -26.55 -12.47 -16.81
C ALA A 220 -27.09 -13.90 -16.91
N ALA A 221 -26.97 -14.68 -15.83
CA ALA A 221 -27.64 -15.96 -15.70
C ALA A 221 -29.16 -15.73 -15.63
N ALA A 222 -29.87 -16.25 -16.63
CA ALA A 222 -31.32 -16.21 -16.75
C ALA A 222 -32.00 -16.89 -15.55
N LYS A 223 -32.93 -16.16 -14.90
CA LYS A 223 -33.86 -16.71 -13.91
C LYS A 223 -34.79 -17.73 -14.59
N LYS A 224 -34.68 -19.01 -14.22
CA LYS A 224 -35.69 -20.02 -14.56
C LYS A 224 -36.96 -19.77 -13.73
N LYS A 225 -38.05 -19.43 -14.43
CA LYS A 225 -39.41 -19.35 -13.90
C LYS A 225 -39.93 -20.78 -13.66
N LYS A 226 -40.49 -21.02 -12.48
CA LYS A 226 -41.08 -22.29 -12.05
C LYS A 226 -42.59 -22.19 -12.22
N GLU A 227 -43.14 -22.90 -13.19
CA GLU A 227 -44.57 -23.22 -13.39
C GLU A 227 -44.54 -24.73 -13.74
N GLY A 228 -45.19 -25.69 -13.08
CA GLY A 228 -46.48 -25.67 -12.39
C GLY A 228 -47.43 -26.57 -13.18
N CYS A 229 -47.39 -27.88 -12.94
CA CYS A 229 -48.50 -28.85 -13.05
C CYS A 229 -48.03 -30.21 -12.51
#